data_AF-A0A9D6UY88-F1
#
_entry.id   AF-A0A9D6UY88-F1
#
_cell.length_a   1.000
_cell.length_b   1.000
_cell.length_c   1.000
_cell.angle_alpha   90.00
_cell.angle_beta   90.00
_cell.angle_gamma   90.00
#
_symmetry.space_group_name_H-M   'P 1'
#
loop_
_entity.id
_entity.type
_entity.pdbx_description
1 polymer ?
#
loop_
_entity_poly.entity_id
_entity_poly.type
_entity_poly.pdbx_seq_one_letter_code
_entity_poly.pdbx_strand_id
1 'polypeptide(L)'
;MTRPLPYSFVLAGAAVLLCLAIPSPLQSQAKTPAKDPIILKGAPMGGVKFQHKLHVERAANKCETCHHASKPELPSKAPQQACSECHTKPLKAGMKTTVQGAFHAPTAKTGLCIDCHQKEIAKGKKAPSKCVECHRKDNL
;
A
#
# COMPACT_ATOMS: atom_id res chain seq x y z
N MET A 1 -48.36 49.01 -52.98
CA MET A 1 -47.73 49.90 -51.97
C MET A 1 -47.71 49.16 -50.63
N THR A 2 -46.71 49.47 -49.80
CA THR A 2 -46.51 49.10 -48.38
C THR A 2 -46.08 47.66 -48.00
N ARG A 3 -44.74 47.51 -47.99
CA ARG A 3 -43.85 46.98 -46.93
C ARG A 3 -44.01 45.55 -46.35
N PRO A 4 -42.88 44.90 -45.98
CA PRO A 4 -42.79 43.46 -45.70
C PRO A 4 -42.84 43.15 -44.20
N LEU A 5 -43.10 41.89 -43.85
CA LEU A 5 -42.86 41.36 -42.51
C LEU A 5 -42.07 40.03 -42.55
N PRO A 6 -41.28 39.75 -41.49
CA PRO A 6 -40.10 38.89 -41.55
C PRO A 6 -40.26 37.68 -40.64
N TYR A 7 -39.97 36.44 -41.06
CA TYR A 7 -39.86 35.37 -40.07
C TYR A 7 -38.88 34.28 -40.51
N SER A 8 -37.72 34.34 -39.85
CA SER A 8 -37.09 33.22 -39.17
C SER A 8 -36.65 32.02 -40.00
N PHE A 9 -35.33 32.03 -40.25
CA PHE A 9 -34.45 30.87 -40.14
C PHE A 9 -34.90 29.89 -39.03
N VAL A 10 -35.25 28.67 -39.40
CA VAL A 10 -35.01 27.48 -38.57
C VAL A 10 -34.63 26.33 -39.51
N LEU A 11 -33.33 26.20 -39.80
CA LEU A 11 -32.76 24.96 -40.34
C LEU A 11 -32.54 24.02 -39.15
N ALA A 12 -33.37 22.99 -39.05
CA ALA A 12 -33.20 21.89 -38.11
C ALA A 12 -32.05 20.99 -38.58
N GLY A 13 -30.84 21.25 -38.07
CA GLY A 13 -29.69 20.37 -38.22
C GLY A 13 -29.61 19.38 -37.05
N ALA A 14 -30.08 18.16 -37.26
CA ALA A 14 -29.87 17.05 -36.31
C ALA A 14 -28.41 16.58 -36.41
N ALA A 15 -27.55 17.05 -35.52
CA ALA A 15 -26.20 16.53 -35.36
C ALA A 15 -26.24 15.31 -34.42
N VAL A 16 -26.15 14.11 -35.00
CA VAL A 16 -25.93 12.85 -34.30
C VAL A 16 -24.54 12.88 -33.66
N LEU A 17 -24.48 13.10 -32.34
CA LEU A 17 -23.27 12.98 -31.54
C LEU A 17 -22.98 11.48 -31.30
N LEU A 18 -22.14 10.92 -32.15
CA LEU A 18 -21.56 9.58 -31.99
C LEU A 18 -20.51 9.64 -30.85
N CYS A 19 -20.91 9.25 -29.64
CA CYS A 19 -20.00 9.09 -28.50
C CYS A 19 -19.01 7.94 -28.78
N LEU A 20 -17.82 8.28 -29.28
CA LEU A 20 -16.68 7.38 -29.36
C LEU A 20 -16.20 7.05 -27.95
N ALA A 21 -16.57 5.88 -27.43
CA ALA A 21 -15.98 5.30 -26.24
C ALA A 21 -14.53 4.89 -26.58
N ILE A 22 -13.57 5.72 -26.16
CA ILE A 22 -12.13 5.39 -26.25
C ILE A 22 -11.81 4.48 -25.05
N PRO A 23 -11.49 3.19 -25.25
CA PRO A 23 -10.97 2.36 -24.17
C PRO A 23 -9.56 2.87 -23.83
N SER A 24 -9.43 3.57 -22.70
CA SER A 24 -8.12 3.92 -22.17
C SER A 24 -7.41 2.62 -21.76
N PRO A 25 -6.21 2.31 -22.29
CA PRO A 25 -5.46 1.16 -21.82
C PRO A 25 -5.09 1.41 -20.36
N LEU A 26 -5.44 0.45 -19.50
CA LEU A 26 -5.02 0.39 -18.11
C LEU A 26 -3.48 0.46 -18.08
N GLN A 27 -2.93 1.65 -17.85
CA GLN A 27 -1.50 1.82 -17.71
C GLN A 27 -1.08 1.06 -16.46
N SER A 28 -0.44 -0.09 -16.66
CA SER A 28 0.29 -0.81 -15.62
C SER A 28 1.35 0.15 -15.10
N GLN A 29 1.13 0.71 -13.91
CA GLN A 29 2.10 1.59 -13.29
C GLN A 29 3.39 0.80 -13.07
N ALA A 30 4.46 1.19 -13.76
CA ALA A 30 5.78 0.63 -13.56
C ALA A 30 6.17 0.82 -12.08
N LYS A 31 6.19 -0.29 -11.33
CA LYS A 31 6.55 -0.28 -9.92
C LYS A 31 8.05 -0.01 -9.82
N THR A 32 8.44 1.12 -9.23
CA THR A 32 9.85 1.34 -8.86
C THR A 32 10.30 0.18 -7.97
N PRO A 33 11.40 -0.51 -8.30
CA PRO A 33 11.84 -1.65 -7.50
C PRO A 33 12.20 -1.19 -6.08
N ALA A 34 11.61 -1.85 -5.09
CA ALA A 34 11.99 -1.65 -3.70
C ALA A 34 13.46 -2.06 -3.50
N LYS A 35 14.15 -1.41 -2.56
CA LYS A 35 15.48 -1.86 -2.11
C LYS A 35 15.36 -3.30 -1.59
N ASP A 36 16.39 -4.11 -1.77
CA ASP A 36 16.43 -5.46 -1.23
C ASP A 36 17.86 -5.88 -0.86
N PRO A 37 18.16 -6.22 0.41
CA PRO A 37 17.26 -6.16 1.57
C PRO A 37 16.98 -4.75 2.07
N ILE A 38 15.82 -4.58 2.72
CA ILE A 38 15.45 -3.37 3.47
C ILE A 38 15.83 -3.58 4.94
N ILE A 39 16.53 -2.63 5.56
CA ILE A 39 16.74 -2.66 7.01
C ILE A 39 15.65 -1.84 7.69
N LEU A 40 14.74 -2.51 8.40
CA LEU A 40 13.74 -1.89 9.25
C LEU A 40 14.42 -1.41 10.54
N LYS A 41 14.70 -0.11 10.63
CA LYS A 41 15.39 0.53 11.75
C LYS A 41 14.42 0.98 12.84
N GLY A 42 14.96 1.30 14.02
CA GLY A 42 14.22 1.92 15.13
C GLY A 42 13.81 0.95 16.25
N ALA A 43 14.13 -0.35 16.13
CA ALA A 43 13.95 -1.30 17.21
C ALA A 43 15.12 -1.25 18.21
N PRO A 44 14.87 -1.28 19.53
CA PRO A 44 15.94 -1.29 20.55
C PRO A 44 16.88 -2.49 20.46
N MET A 45 16.40 -3.64 19.94
CA MET A 45 17.18 -4.87 19.78
C MET A 45 18.02 -4.90 18.49
N GLY A 46 18.10 -3.80 17.75
CA GLY A 46 18.74 -3.73 16.44
C GLY A 46 17.75 -3.88 15.29
N GLY A 47 18.18 -3.44 14.10
CA GLY A 47 17.35 -3.45 12.90
C GLY A 47 16.92 -4.86 12.49
N VAL A 48 15.86 -4.95 11.69
CA VAL A 48 15.40 -6.21 11.09
C VAL A 48 15.68 -6.16 9.59
N LYS A 49 16.47 -7.10 9.09
CA LYS A 49 16.72 -7.28 7.66
C LYS A 49 15.52 -7.94 6.99
N PHE A 50 14.80 -7.16 6.19
CA PHE A 50 13.61 -7.58 5.46
C PHE A 50 13.94 -7.84 3.98
N GLN A 51 13.83 -9.10 3.56
CA GLN A 51 14.05 -9.53 2.19
C GLN A 51 12.77 -9.27 1.37
N HIS A 52 12.63 -8.08 0.79
CA HIS A 52 11.39 -7.63 0.18
C HIS A 52 10.96 -8.52 -0.99
N LYS A 53 11.88 -8.92 -1.88
CA LYS A 53 11.56 -9.79 -3.02
C LYS A 53 11.00 -11.14 -2.56
N LEU A 54 11.63 -11.75 -1.56
CA LEU A 54 11.18 -13.02 -0.99
C LEU A 54 9.76 -12.92 -0.40
N HIS A 55 9.44 -11.81 0.26
CA HIS A 55 8.11 -11.63 0.85
C HIS A 55 7.04 -11.32 -0.20
N VAL A 56 7.38 -10.62 -1.29
CA VAL A 56 6.46 -10.42 -2.44
C VAL A 56 6.11 -11.77 -3.08
N GLU A 57 7.09 -12.64 -3.29
CA GLU A 57 6.86 -13.99 -3.81
C GLU A 57 5.98 -14.82 -2.85
N ARG A 58 6.30 -14.80 -1.54
CA ARG A 58 5.52 -15.53 -0.51
C ARG A 58 4.10 -14.99 -0.32
N ALA A 59 3.90 -13.69 -0.57
CA ALA A 59 2.60 -13.04 -0.55
C ALA A 59 1.85 -13.16 -1.89
N ALA A 60 2.35 -13.96 -2.85
CA ALA A 60 1.75 -14.12 -4.17
C ALA A 60 1.51 -12.77 -4.89
N ASN A 61 2.46 -11.85 -4.79
CA ASN A 61 2.41 -10.49 -5.35
C ASN A 61 1.30 -9.58 -4.80
N LYS A 62 0.65 -9.95 -3.69
CA LYS A 62 -0.37 -9.15 -3.00
C LYS A 62 0.29 -8.10 -2.09
N CYS A 63 0.61 -6.93 -2.66
CA CYS A 63 1.26 -5.82 -1.97
C CYS A 63 0.47 -5.37 -0.73
N GLU A 64 -0.86 -5.43 -0.81
CA GLU A 64 -1.82 -5.08 0.23
C GLU A 64 -1.76 -5.97 1.46
N THR A 65 -1.08 -7.13 1.37
CA THR A 65 -0.77 -7.96 2.55
C THR A 65 0.03 -7.19 3.59
N CYS A 66 0.89 -6.26 3.15
CA CYS A 66 1.69 -5.42 4.04
C CYS A 66 1.31 -3.93 3.92
N HIS A 67 1.20 -3.43 2.69
CA HIS A 67 0.82 -2.06 2.40
C HIS A 67 -0.69 -1.94 2.30
N HIS A 68 -1.33 -2.03 3.46
CA HIS A 68 -2.77 -1.85 3.59
C HIS A 68 -3.19 -0.42 3.23
N ALA A 69 -4.47 -0.26 2.90
CA ALA A 69 -5.05 1.07 2.71
C ALA A 69 -4.85 1.92 3.98
N SER A 70 -4.46 3.18 3.80
CA SER A 70 -4.47 4.17 4.87
C SER A 70 -5.89 4.50 5.28
N LYS A 71 -6.06 4.98 6.50
CA LYS A 71 -7.34 5.52 6.92
C LYS A 71 -7.54 6.95 6.44
N PRO A 72 -8.79 7.44 6.29
CA PRO A 72 -9.06 8.81 5.87
C PRO A 72 -8.44 9.86 6.80
N GLU A 73 -8.29 9.57 8.09
CA GLU A 73 -7.73 10.52 9.06
C GLU A 73 -6.23 10.75 8.88
N LEU A 74 -5.52 9.80 8.25
CA LEU A 74 -4.10 9.92 7.95
C LEU A 74 -3.80 9.22 6.61
N PRO A 75 -4.10 9.86 5.47
CA PRO A 75 -3.97 9.26 4.16
C PRO A 75 -2.50 9.04 3.78
N SER A 76 -2.23 7.98 3.04
CA SER A 76 -0.92 7.71 2.46
C SER A 76 -0.52 8.83 1.49
N LYS A 77 0.74 9.23 1.57
CA LYS A 77 1.36 10.22 0.68
C LYS A 77 1.97 9.59 -0.58
N ALA A 78 2.14 8.27 -0.56
CA ALA A 78 2.68 7.49 -1.67
C ALA A 78 2.11 6.06 -1.65
N PRO A 79 2.07 5.35 -2.81
CA PRO A 79 1.45 4.03 -2.92
C PRO A 79 2.01 2.98 -1.95
N GLN A 80 3.28 3.09 -1.52
CA GLN A 80 3.95 2.12 -0.65
C GLN A 80 4.83 2.87 0.38
N GLN A 81 4.20 3.78 1.13
CA GLN A 81 4.89 4.59 2.15
C GLN A 81 5.44 3.72 3.30
N ALA A 82 6.55 4.14 3.91
CA ALA A 82 7.15 3.39 5.01
C ALA A 82 6.24 3.37 6.25
N CYS A 83 6.15 2.21 6.92
CA CYS A 83 5.27 2.02 8.08
C CYS A 83 5.53 3.07 9.17
N SER A 84 6.81 3.39 9.41
CA SER A 84 7.27 4.34 10.43
C SER A 84 6.87 5.79 10.16
N GLU A 85 6.41 6.13 8.96
CA GLU A 85 5.93 7.49 8.66
C GLU A 85 4.54 7.75 9.24
N CYS A 86 3.71 6.70 9.39
CA CYS A 86 2.39 6.79 10.02
C CYS A 86 2.38 6.16 11.42
N HIS A 87 2.95 4.96 11.58
CA HIS A 87 3.03 4.22 12.83
C HIS A 87 4.21 4.71 13.69
N THR A 88 4.14 5.92 14.19
CA THR A 88 5.24 6.54 14.95
C THR A 88 5.20 6.19 16.45
N LYS A 89 6.29 6.53 17.14
CA LYS A 89 6.34 6.65 18.61
C LYS A 89 6.90 8.05 18.95
N PRO A 90 6.13 8.96 19.57
CA PRO A 90 4.74 8.79 20.03
C PRO A 90 3.74 8.62 18.88
N LEU A 91 2.54 8.12 19.19
CA LEU A 91 1.47 7.92 18.21
C LEU A 91 0.99 9.26 17.65
N LYS A 92 0.78 9.31 16.33
CA LYS A 92 0.03 10.41 15.70
C LYS A 92 -1.46 10.27 15.99
N ALA A 93 -2.17 11.40 15.98
CA ALA A 93 -3.64 11.40 16.07
C ALA A 93 -4.24 10.48 14.98
N GLY A 94 -5.28 9.72 15.33
CA GLY A 94 -5.93 8.75 14.43
C GLY A 94 -5.24 7.39 14.33
N MET A 95 -4.01 7.24 14.86
CA MET A 95 -3.29 5.97 14.85
C MET A 95 -3.59 5.13 16.08
N LYS A 96 -3.82 3.82 15.87
CA LYS A 96 -4.11 2.85 16.94
C LYS A 96 -2.88 2.05 17.39
N THR A 97 -1.80 2.07 16.60
CA THR A 97 -0.62 1.24 16.83
C THR A 97 0.67 1.96 16.44
N THR A 98 1.74 1.74 17.20
CA THR A 98 3.10 2.18 16.86
C THR A 98 3.71 1.23 15.84
N VAL A 99 4.86 1.56 15.23
CA VAL A 99 5.53 0.67 14.27
C VAL A 99 5.85 -0.68 14.91
N GLN A 100 6.30 -0.65 16.17
CA GLN A 100 6.50 -1.88 16.94
C GLN A 100 5.16 -2.63 17.06
N GLY A 101 4.10 -1.98 17.56
CA GLY A 101 2.80 -2.61 17.75
C GLY A 101 2.13 -3.13 16.48
N ALA A 102 2.50 -2.62 15.30
CA ALA A 102 2.06 -3.17 14.01
C ALA A 102 2.74 -4.52 13.68
N PHE A 103 3.97 -4.74 14.17
CA PHE A 103 4.74 -5.95 13.93
C PHE A 103 4.60 -6.97 15.06
N HIS A 104 4.74 -6.52 16.31
CA HIS A 104 4.57 -7.31 17.52
C HIS A 104 4.42 -6.45 18.78
N ALA A 105 3.76 -6.95 19.82
CA ALA A 105 3.87 -6.32 21.15
C ALA A 105 5.25 -6.63 21.77
N PRO A 106 5.76 -5.83 22.73
CA PRO A 106 7.06 -6.07 23.38
C PRO A 106 7.26 -7.49 23.95
N THR A 107 6.18 -8.17 24.31
CA THR A 107 6.17 -9.51 24.90
C THR A 107 5.23 -10.49 24.22
N ALA A 108 4.54 -10.08 23.15
CA ALA A 108 3.57 -10.94 22.46
C ALA A 108 4.08 -11.38 21.08
N LYS A 109 3.68 -12.59 20.69
CA LYS A 109 3.91 -13.14 19.36
C LYS A 109 2.71 -12.90 18.44
N THR A 110 2.22 -11.66 18.39
CA THR A 110 1.05 -11.29 17.59
C THR A 110 1.30 -9.97 16.89
N GLY A 111 0.91 -9.88 15.62
CA GLY A 111 1.15 -8.74 14.75
C GLY A 111 1.55 -9.17 13.34
N LEU A 112 1.60 -8.22 12.40
CA LEU A 112 1.59 -8.49 10.96
C LEU A 112 2.61 -9.57 10.53
N CYS A 113 3.87 -9.40 10.94
CA CYS A 113 4.95 -10.31 10.56
C CYS A 113 4.80 -11.66 11.25
N ILE A 114 4.57 -11.65 12.56
CA ILE A 114 4.55 -12.87 13.37
C ILE A 114 3.31 -13.72 13.05
N ASP A 115 2.15 -13.11 12.87
CA ASP A 115 0.90 -13.82 12.56
C ASP A 115 1.02 -14.58 11.24
N CYS A 116 1.60 -13.95 10.21
CA CYS A 116 1.85 -14.60 8.93
C CYS A 116 2.85 -15.76 9.08
N HIS A 117 3.96 -15.52 9.77
CA HIS A 117 4.96 -16.58 10.00
C HIS A 117 4.39 -17.76 10.79
N GLN A 118 3.58 -17.52 11.82
CA GLN A 118 2.91 -18.57 12.57
C GLN A 118 1.94 -19.37 11.70
N LYS A 119 1.17 -18.70 10.84
CA LYS A 119 0.29 -19.37 9.87
C LYS A 119 1.07 -20.25 8.90
N GLU A 120 2.22 -19.80 8.41
CA GLU A 120 3.06 -20.60 7.52
C GLU A 120 3.78 -21.75 8.26
N ILE A 121 4.18 -21.54 9.52
CA ILE A 121 4.72 -22.60 10.39
C ILE A 121 3.66 -23.68 10.65
N ALA A 122 2.42 -23.30 10.90
CA ALA A 122 1.31 -24.25 11.07
C ALA A 122 1.05 -25.07 9.79
N LYS A 123 1.44 -24.57 8.62
CA LYS A 123 1.43 -25.29 7.34
C LYS A 123 2.71 -26.09 7.08
N GLY A 124 3.58 -26.24 8.07
CA GLY A 124 4.84 -26.98 7.98
C GLY A 124 5.98 -26.22 7.29
N LYS A 125 5.83 -24.92 7.03
CA LYS A 125 6.89 -24.12 6.40
C LYS A 125 7.85 -23.52 7.42
N LYS A 126 9.08 -23.26 6.99
CA LYS A 126 10.09 -22.58 7.81
C LYS A 126 9.89 -21.07 7.75
N ALA A 127 9.62 -20.46 8.89
CA ALA A 127 9.60 -19.01 9.07
C ALA A 127 10.19 -18.62 10.43
N PRO A 128 10.85 -17.46 10.56
CA PRO A 128 11.40 -17.02 11.83
C PRO A 128 10.28 -16.63 12.80
N SER A 129 10.38 -17.08 14.04
CA SER A 129 9.38 -16.85 15.10
C SER A 129 9.99 -16.51 16.47
N LYS A 130 11.32 -16.58 16.60
CA LYS A 130 12.06 -16.21 17.81
C LYS A 130 12.69 -14.83 17.63
N CYS A 131 12.87 -14.10 18.73
CA CYS A 131 13.34 -12.71 18.71
C CYS A 131 14.65 -12.55 17.92
N VAL A 132 15.62 -13.44 18.14
CA VAL A 132 16.95 -13.41 17.52
C VAL A 132 16.98 -13.86 16.06
N GLU A 133 15.91 -14.48 15.57
CA GLU A 133 15.82 -14.88 14.17
C GLU A 133 15.50 -13.67 13.27
N CYS A 134 14.87 -12.63 13.84
CA CYS A 134 14.61 -11.35 13.17
C CYS A 134 15.59 -10.25 13.62
N HIS A 135 15.81 -10.11 14.94
CA HIS A 135 16.73 -9.13 15.53
C HIS A 135 18.12 -9.73 15.68
N ARG A 136 18.87 -9.76 14.58
CA ARG A 136 20.25 -10.23 14.58
C ARG A 136 21.22 -9.07 14.75
N LYS A 137 22.34 -9.31 15.46
CA LYS A 137 23.39 -8.31 15.71
C LYS A 137 24.05 -7.79 14.43
N ASP A 138 24.04 -8.58 13.36
CA ASP A 138 24.63 -8.26 12.05
C ASP A 138 23.64 -7.56 11.10
N ASN A 139 22.47 -7.15 11.59
CA ASN A 139 21.56 -6.27 10.85
C ASN A 139 21.99 -4.80 11.03
N LEU A 140 23.04 -4.42 10.30
CA LEU A 140 23.57 -3.05 10.22
C LEU A 140 22.83 -2.23 9.14
#